data_AF-A0A378WZ55-F1
#
_entry.id   AF-A0A378WZ55-F1
#
_cell.length_a   1.000
_cell.length_b   1.000
_cell.length_c   1.000
_cell.angle_alpha   90.00
_cell.angle_beta   90.00
_cell.angle_gamma   90.00
#
_symmetry.space_group_name_H-M   'P 1'
#
loop_
_entity.id
_entity.type
_entity.pdbx_description
1 polymer ?
#
loop_
_entity_poly.entity_id
_entity_poly.type
_entity_poly.pdbx_seq_one_letter_code
_entity_poly.pdbx_strand_id
1 'polypeptide(L)'
;MWDRGLALGAVDYLNARAVAAEIGIVMGTFHTAYDVLITPTMPITAFEAGHDVPPGSSMDSWPQWTPFTYPFNLTQQPAISIPAGTTAAGMPVGLQIVGPRHSDDFVLALARFAELVLS
;
A
#
# COMPACT_ATOMS: atom_id res chain seq x y z
N MET A 1 2.86 -19.21 9.80
CA MET A 1 1.70 -18.50 9.19
C MET A 1 0.45 -19.38 9.17
N TRP A 2 0.53 -20.61 8.65
CA TRP A 2 -0.57 -21.58 8.58
C TRP A 2 -1.19 -21.92 9.94
N ASP A 3 -0.39 -22.28 10.94
CA ASP A 3 -0.90 -22.67 12.27
C ASP A 3 -1.64 -21.51 12.98
N ARG A 4 -1.17 -20.27 12.77
CA ARG A 4 -1.80 -19.06 13.32
C ARG A 4 -3.16 -18.80 12.67
N GLY A 5 -3.31 -19.09 11.38
CA GLY A 5 -4.59 -18.99 10.68
C GLY A 5 -5.61 -20.03 11.15
N LEU A 6 -5.15 -21.27 11.39
CA LEU A 6 -6.00 -22.37 11.89
C LEU A 6 -6.51 -22.15 13.31
N ALA A 7 -5.81 -21.34 14.10
CA ALA A 7 -6.22 -20.96 15.46
C ALA A 7 -7.28 -19.85 15.51
N LEU A 8 -7.57 -19.17 14.39
CA LEU A 8 -8.56 -18.09 14.34
C LEU A 8 -9.98 -18.65 14.17
N GLY A 9 -10.89 -18.24 15.06
CA GLY A 9 -12.28 -18.63 15.00
C GLY A 9 -13.05 -17.83 13.94
N ALA A 10 -14.26 -18.31 13.61
CA ALA A 10 -15.17 -17.60 12.71
C ALA A 10 -15.50 -16.18 13.22
N VAL A 11 -15.61 -16.00 14.54
CA VAL A 11 -15.87 -14.69 15.16
C VAL A 11 -14.70 -13.74 14.96
N ASP A 12 -13.45 -14.22 15.13
CA ASP A 12 -12.26 -13.38 14.91
C ASP A 12 -12.17 -12.92 13.46
N TYR A 13 -12.46 -13.83 12.52
CA TYR A 13 -12.52 -13.50 11.10
C TYR A 13 -13.60 -12.46 10.79
N LEU A 14 -14.82 -12.64 11.31
CA LEU A 14 -15.92 -11.69 11.11
C LEU A 14 -15.60 -10.30 11.69
N ASN A 15 -15.00 -10.25 12.88
CA ASN A 15 -14.55 -9.00 13.50
C ASN A 15 -13.48 -8.32 12.64
N ALA A 16 -12.49 -9.06 12.14
CA ALA A 16 -11.49 -8.51 11.23
C ALA A 16 -12.09 -7.98 9.92
N ARG A 17 -13.11 -8.67 9.37
CA ARG A 17 -13.86 -8.20 8.20
C ARG A 17 -14.67 -6.93 8.48
N ALA A 18 -15.21 -6.78 9.69
CA ALA A 18 -15.90 -5.56 10.11
C ALA A 18 -14.93 -4.37 10.13
N VAL A 19 -13.73 -4.54 10.73
CA VAL A 19 -12.69 -3.50 10.71
C VAL A 19 -12.28 -3.14 9.27
N ALA A 20 -12.08 -4.13 8.39
CA ALA A 20 -11.77 -3.86 6.99
C ALA A 20 -12.88 -3.06 6.29
N ALA A 21 -14.16 -3.35 6.59
CA ALA A 21 -15.30 -2.61 6.06
C ALA A 21 -15.33 -1.16 6.57
N GLU A 22 -15.04 -0.92 7.84
CA GLU A 22 -14.95 0.42 8.43
C GLU A 22 -13.87 1.27 7.74
N ILE A 23 -12.67 0.73 7.54
CA ILE A 23 -11.60 1.42 6.82
C ILE A 23 -12.03 1.66 5.34
N GLY A 24 -12.75 0.70 4.75
CA GLY A 24 -13.31 0.83 3.40
C GLY A 24 -14.35 1.93 3.25
N ILE A 25 -15.09 2.25 4.33
CA ILE A 25 -16.00 3.39 4.40
C ILE A 25 -15.19 4.69 4.50
N VAL A 26 -14.19 4.75 5.37
CA VAL A 26 -13.31 5.93 5.54
C VAL A 26 -12.67 6.32 4.20
N MET A 27 -12.08 5.35 3.49
CA MET A 27 -11.50 5.63 2.18
C MET A 27 -12.54 5.96 1.10
N GLY A 28 -13.74 5.39 1.20
CA GLY A 28 -14.87 5.79 0.34
C GLY A 28 -15.23 7.25 0.54
N THR A 29 -15.33 7.70 1.79
CA THR A 29 -15.59 9.11 2.14
C THR A 29 -14.44 10.02 1.71
N PHE A 30 -13.19 9.61 1.90
CA PHE A 30 -12.02 10.36 1.40
C PHE A 30 -12.16 10.66 -0.10
N HIS A 31 -12.54 9.66 -0.90
CA HIS A 31 -12.72 9.82 -2.34
C HIS A 31 -13.98 10.57 -2.77
N THR A 32 -14.84 10.99 -1.84
CA THR A 32 -15.88 11.99 -2.15
C THR A 32 -15.36 13.43 -2.15
N ALA A 33 -14.20 13.66 -1.52
CA ALA A 33 -13.56 14.97 -1.40
C ALA A 33 -12.28 15.08 -2.23
N TYR A 34 -11.59 13.97 -2.48
CA TYR A 34 -10.31 13.93 -3.18
C TYR A 34 -10.28 12.82 -4.23
N ASP A 35 -9.93 13.16 -5.46
CA ASP A 35 -9.89 12.17 -6.55
C ASP A 35 -8.76 11.14 -6.38
N VAL A 36 -7.68 11.51 -5.70
CA VAL A 36 -6.45 10.71 -5.61
C VAL A 36 -5.77 10.87 -4.26
N LEU A 37 -5.20 9.78 -3.75
CA LEU A 37 -4.21 9.79 -2.68
C LEU A 37 -2.83 9.44 -3.25
N ILE A 38 -1.85 10.30 -2.98
CA ILE A 38 -0.45 10.12 -3.39
C ILE A 38 0.41 9.81 -2.16
N THR A 39 1.18 8.72 -2.20
CA THR A 39 2.10 8.32 -1.13
C THR A 39 3.39 7.77 -1.71
N PRO A 40 4.49 7.65 -0.94
CA PRO A 40 5.56 6.74 -1.31
C PRO A 40 5.03 5.30 -1.40
N THR A 41 5.58 4.49 -2.32
CA THR A 41 5.25 3.06 -2.36
C THR A 41 5.80 2.34 -1.12
N MET A 42 7.04 2.66 -0.74
CA MET A 42 7.71 2.14 0.45
C MET A 42 8.28 3.31 1.27
N PRO A 43 8.29 3.22 2.61
CA PRO A 43 8.87 4.27 3.47
C PRO A 43 10.41 4.29 3.46
N ILE A 44 11.03 3.22 2.98
CA ILE A 44 12.47 3.02 2.92
C ILE A 44 12.85 2.44 1.56
N THR A 45 14.14 2.50 1.25
CA THR A 45 14.70 1.83 0.06
C THR A 45 14.98 0.35 0.34
N ALA A 46 15.34 -0.39 -0.70
CA ALA A 46 15.67 -1.80 -0.58
C ALA A 46 16.81 -2.04 0.42
N PHE A 47 16.68 -3.10 1.20
CA PHE A 47 17.69 -3.61 2.12
C PHE A 47 18.15 -5.01 1.66
N GLU A 48 19.15 -5.57 2.35
CA GLU A 48 19.78 -6.84 1.97
C GLU A 48 18.78 -7.99 1.82
N ALA A 49 19.00 -8.85 0.82
CA ALA A 49 18.17 -10.03 0.59
C ALA A 49 18.32 -11.06 1.73
N GLY A 50 17.30 -11.90 1.93
CA GLY A 50 17.28 -12.88 3.01
C GLY A 50 16.76 -12.36 4.34
N HIS A 51 16.29 -11.11 4.37
CA HIS A 51 15.63 -10.49 5.51
C HIS A 51 14.14 -10.22 5.21
N ASP A 52 13.25 -10.54 6.15
CA ASP A 52 11.82 -10.23 6.04
C ASP A 52 11.48 -8.81 6.52
N VAL A 53 12.39 -8.21 7.27
CA VAL A 53 12.31 -6.88 7.87
C VAL A 53 13.67 -6.19 7.74
N PRO A 54 13.74 -4.86 7.85
CA PRO A 54 15.02 -4.16 7.77
C PRO A 54 16.03 -4.70 8.79
N PRO A 55 17.27 -5.05 8.37
CA PRO A 55 18.30 -5.54 9.27
C PRO A 55 18.57 -4.58 10.42
N GLY A 56 18.64 -5.11 11.65
CA GLY A 56 18.86 -4.30 12.86
C GLY A 56 17.63 -3.52 13.36
N SER A 57 16.47 -3.66 12.72
CA SER A 57 15.21 -3.15 13.27
C SER A 57 14.67 -4.03 14.40
N SER A 58 13.77 -3.46 15.22
CA SER A 58 13.01 -4.19 16.25
C SER A 58 11.68 -4.73 15.71
N MET A 59 11.56 -4.88 14.39
CA MET A 59 10.33 -5.33 13.72
C MET A 59 10.39 -6.84 13.52
N ASP A 60 9.22 -7.48 13.55
CA ASP A 60 9.10 -8.93 13.47
C ASP A 60 8.31 -9.38 12.25
N SER A 61 7.71 -8.45 11.50
CA SER A 61 6.87 -8.77 10.35
C SER A 61 6.76 -7.64 9.33
N TRP A 62 6.46 -8.03 8.09
CA TRP A 62 6.38 -7.11 6.96
C TRP A 62 5.37 -5.95 7.12
N PRO A 63 4.18 -6.10 7.74
CA PRO A 63 3.23 -4.99 7.84
C PRO A 63 3.77 -3.79 8.64
N GLN A 64 4.75 -4.02 9.51
CA GLN A 64 5.37 -2.98 10.33
C GLN A 64 6.25 -2.03 9.52
N TRP A 65 6.79 -2.46 8.37
CA TRP A 65 7.66 -1.65 7.52
C TRP A 65 7.08 -1.32 6.14
N THR A 66 5.93 -1.89 5.74
CA THR A 66 5.23 -1.55 4.50
C THR A 66 3.82 -0.95 4.74
N PRO A 67 3.70 0.17 5.48
CA PRO A 67 2.39 0.69 5.89
C PRO A 67 1.55 1.22 4.72
N PHE A 68 2.18 1.53 3.59
CA PHE A 68 1.52 2.25 2.50
C PHE A 68 0.82 1.37 1.47
N THR A 69 0.96 0.04 1.49
CA THR A 69 0.46 -0.81 0.38
C THR A 69 -0.71 -1.69 0.79
N TYR A 70 -0.63 -2.36 1.94
CA TYR A 70 -1.68 -3.29 2.35
C TYR A 70 -3.04 -2.66 2.65
N PRO A 71 -3.17 -1.38 3.09
CA PRO A 71 -4.49 -0.82 3.36
C PRO A 71 -5.41 -0.90 2.13
N PHE A 72 -4.87 -0.69 0.92
CA PHE A 72 -5.65 -0.69 -0.31
C PHE A 72 -6.10 -2.08 -0.76
N ASN A 73 -5.41 -3.14 -0.32
CA ASN A 73 -5.91 -4.51 -0.47
C ASN A 73 -7.18 -4.75 0.39
N LEU A 74 -7.25 -4.12 1.56
CA LEU A 74 -8.40 -4.23 2.46
C LEU A 74 -9.58 -3.38 1.97
N THR A 75 -9.29 -2.16 1.51
CA THR A 75 -10.30 -1.17 1.15
C THR A 75 -10.72 -1.20 -0.32
N GLN A 76 -9.99 -1.98 -1.14
CA GLN A 76 -10.27 -2.34 -2.53
C GLN A 76 -10.10 -1.21 -3.56
N GLN A 77 -9.36 -0.17 -3.23
CA GLN A 77 -8.99 0.87 -4.20
C GLN A 77 -7.97 0.33 -5.21
N PRO A 78 -8.06 0.73 -6.48
CA PRO A 78 -6.94 0.59 -7.41
C PRO A 78 -5.77 1.45 -6.94
N ALA A 79 -4.58 0.85 -6.92
CA ALA A 79 -3.33 1.51 -6.58
C ALA A 79 -2.22 1.06 -7.56
N ILE A 80 -1.38 1.99 -7.99
CA ILE A 80 -0.24 1.72 -8.88
C ILE A 80 1.04 2.35 -8.31
N SER A 81 2.16 1.66 -8.51
CA SER A 81 3.49 2.16 -8.18
C SER A 81 4.24 2.49 -9.47
N ILE A 82 4.81 3.69 -9.54
CA ILE A 82 5.69 4.14 -10.63
C ILE A 82 7.04 4.63 -10.09
N PRO A 83 8.12 4.58 -10.88
CA PRO A 83 9.39 5.19 -10.49
C PRO A 83 9.26 6.70 -10.29
N ALA A 84 9.93 7.22 -9.26
CA ALA A 84 9.92 8.65 -8.89
C ALA A 84 11.33 9.21 -8.67
N GLY A 85 12.33 8.58 -9.29
CA GLY A 85 13.74 8.92 -9.19
C GLY A 85 14.52 7.99 -8.26
N THR A 86 15.69 8.47 -7.81
CA THR A 86 16.62 7.72 -6.98
C THR A 86 17.06 8.52 -5.77
N THR A 87 17.41 7.83 -4.68
CA THR A 87 18.09 8.46 -3.55
C THR A 87 19.49 8.92 -3.94
N ALA A 88 20.15 9.68 -3.05
CA ALA A 88 21.55 10.07 -3.22
C ALA A 88 22.51 8.86 -3.36
N ALA A 89 22.12 7.68 -2.87
CA ALA A 89 22.88 6.43 -3.03
C ALA A 89 22.54 5.67 -4.32
N GLY A 90 21.74 6.25 -5.22
CA GLY A 90 21.32 5.64 -6.48
C GLY A 90 20.21 4.59 -6.35
N MET A 91 19.56 4.48 -5.19
CA MET A 91 18.51 3.48 -4.96
C MET A 91 17.15 3.98 -5.49
N PRO A 92 16.37 3.16 -6.21
CA PRO A 92 15.07 3.55 -6.74
C PRO A 92 14.07 3.95 -5.64
N VAL A 93 13.25 4.97 -5.92
CA VAL A 93 12.11 5.40 -5.09
C VAL A 93 10.83 5.27 -5.91
N GLY A 94 9.77 4.75 -5.30
CA GLY A 94 8.46 4.59 -5.95
C GLY A 94 7.42 5.59 -5.44
N LEU A 95 6.64 6.16 -6.35
CA LEU A 95 5.42 6.92 -6.07
C LEU A 95 4.21 6.00 -6.23
N GLN A 96 3.35 5.97 -5.22
CA GLN A 96 2.08 5.25 -5.26
C GLN A 96 0.94 6.23 -5.54
N ILE A 97 0.08 5.86 -6.48
CA ILE A 97 -1.12 6.61 -6.85
C ILE A 97 -2.32 5.72 -6.55
N VAL A 98 -3.24 6.20 -5.72
CA VAL A 98 -4.44 5.47 -5.30
C VAL A 98 -5.70 6.24 -5.69
N GLY A 99 -6.58 5.61 -6.45
CA GLY A 99 -7.84 6.19 -6.92
C GLY A 99 -9.07 5.59 -6.23
N PRO A 100 -10.28 6.11 -6.50
CA PRO A 100 -11.52 5.55 -6.01
C PRO A 100 -11.74 4.11 -6.50
N ARG A 101 -12.57 3.35 -5.78
CA ARG A 101 -12.94 1.99 -6.20
C ARG A 101 -13.49 2.00 -7.64
N HIS A 102 -13.05 1.02 -8.43
CA HIS A 102 -13.45 0.81 -9.83
C HIS A 102 -12.94 1.86 -10.84
N SER A 103 -11.89 2.62 -10.50
CA SER A 103 -11.30 3.64 -11.38
C SER A 103 -9.89 3.28 -11.88
N ASP A 104 -9.66 2.01 -12.21
CA ASP A 104 -8.37 1.50 -12.69
C ASP A 104 -7.87 2.27 -13.93
N ASP A 105 -8.78 2.63 -14.84
CA ASP A 105 -8.51 3.44 -16.03
C ASP A 105 -7.99 4.84 -15.69
N PHE A 106 -8.63 5.51 -14.73
CA PHE A 106 -8.21 6.81 -14.22
C PHE A 106 -6.83 6.75 -13.56
N VAL A 107 -6.59 5.74 -12.72
CA VAL A 107 -5.30 5.54 -12.04
C VAL A 107 -4.18 5.29 -13.06
N LEU A 108 -4.42 4.46 -14.08
CA LEU A 108 -3.46 4.20 -15.15
C LEU A 108 -3.17 5.46 -15.98
N ALA A 109 -4.19 6.25 -16.32
CA ALA A 109 -4.02 7.50 -17.05
C ALA A 109 -3.18 8.51 -16.26
N LEU A 110 -3.43 8.64 -14.95
CA LEU A 110 -2.65 9.53 -14.09
C LEU A 110 -1.21 9.05 -13.91
N ALA A 111 -1.00 7.73 -13.76
CA ALA A 111 0.34 7.17 -13.70
C ALA A 111 1.13 7.46 -14.98
N ARG A 112 0.51 7.28 -16.14
CA ARG A 112 1.13 7.61 -17.43
C ARG A 112 1.51 9.09 -17.51
N PHE A 113 0.63 9.98 -17.06
CA PHE A 113 0.94 11.41 -17.02
C PHE A 113 2.10 11.70 -16.05
N ALA A 114 2.08 11.12 -14.85
CA ALA A 114 3.11 11.32 -13.85
C ALA A 114 4.49 10.81 -14.31
N GLU A 115 4.55 9.66 -14.98
CA GLU A 115 5.80 9.17 -15.59
C GLU A 115 6.40 10.20 -16.56
N LEU A 116 5.60 10.85 -17.39
CA LEU A 116 6.08 11.86 -18.35
C LEU A 116 6.62 13.12 -17.68
N VAL A 117 6.12 13.46 -16.49
CA VAL A 117 6.56 14.65 -15.73
C VAL A 117 7.78 14.34 -14.86
N LEU A 118 7.93 13.09 -14.40
CA LEU A 118 9.02 12.63 -13.55
C LEU A 118 10.25 12.14 -14.33
N SER A 119 10.12 11.99 -15.66
CA SER A 119 11.22 11.68 -16.60
C SER A 119 12.03 12.93 -16.93
#